data_AF-A0A415U0X5-F1
#
_entry.id   AF-A0A415U0X5-F1
#
_cell.length_a   1.000
_cell.length_b   1.000
_cell.length_c   1.000
_cell.angle_alpha   90.00
_cell.angle_beta   90.00
_cell.angle_gamma   90.00
#
_symmetry.space_group_name_H-M   'P 1'
#
loop_
_entity.id
_entity.type
_entity.pdbx_description
1 polymer ?
#
loop_
_entity_poly.entity_id
_entity_poly.type
_entity_poly.pdbx_seq_one_letter_code
_entity_poly.pdbx_strand_id
1 'polypeptide(L)'
;MKKEHSKYQWIIGICCSENDGVKLYKYTGTVKKMKKRLLRLIKEDKKNDKENWESGSETVAELSDESNGEETCFCGYGSYSYYHIDYMAERVSNIEELSNCE
;
A
#
# COMPACT_ATOMS: atom_id res chain seq x y z
N MET A 1 -8.38 -6.24 24.94
CA MET A 1 -9.27 -5.39 24.11
C MET A 1 -9.06 -5.73 22.65
N LYS A 2 -10.14 -5.97 21.88
CA LYS A 2 -10.08 -6.55 20.52
C LYS A 2 -9.48 -5.56 19.51
N LYS A 3 -8.18 -5.69 19.20
CA LYS A 3 -7.45 -4.91 18.17
C LYS A 3 -8.15 -4.91 16.79
N GLU A 4 -8.93 -5.95 16.51
CA GLU A 4 -9.57 -6.24 15.22
C GLU A 4 -10.56 -5.17 14.71
N HIS A 5 -11.15 -4.37 15.60
CA HIS A 5 -12.12 -3.33 15.23
C HIS A 5 -11.60 -1.89 15.32
N SER A 6 -10.34 -1.72 15.73
CA SER A 6 -9.76 -0.38 15.88
C SER A 6 -9.51 0.24 14.50
N LYS A 7 -9.92 1.51 14.34
CA LYS A 7 -9.62 2.29 13.15
C LYS A 7 -8.30 3.01 13.37
N TYR A 8 -7.44 2.98 12.37
CA TYR A 8 -6.15 3.66 12.35
C TYR A 8 -6.12 4.67 11.20
N GLN A 9 -5.23 5.65 11.31
CA GLN A 9 -4.85 6.52 10.20
C GLN A 9 -3.69 5.87 9.46
N TRP A 10 -3.77 5.86 8.14
CA TRP A 10 -2.81 5.25 7.24
C TRP A 10 -2.39 6.27 6.18
N ILE A 11 -1.13 6.18 5.75
CA ILE A 11 -0.65 6.77 4.51
C ILE A 11 -0.49 5.63 3.50
N ILE A 12 -0.93 5.86 2.28
CA ILE A 12 -0.72 4.97 1.14
C ILE A 12 0.23 5.67 0.18
N GLY A 13 1.36 5.03 -0.13
CA GLY A 13 2.28 5.45 -1.18
C GLY A 13 2.14 4.55 -2.40
N ILE A 14 2.10 5.15 -3.59
CA ILE A 14 2.13 4.44 -4.87
C ILE A 14 3.25 5.02 -5.72
N CYS A 15 4.23 4.19 -6.06
CA CYS A 15 5.39 4.54 -6.87
C CYS A 15 5.36 3.74 -8.16
N CYS A 16 5.52 4.40 -9.32
CA CYS A 16 5.60 3.74 -10.61
C CYS A 16 7.00 3.98 -11.18
N SER A 17 7.70 2.94 -11.59
CA SER A 17 9.06 3.06 -12.12
C SER A 17 9.19 3.88 -13.42
N GLU A 18 8.10 4.07 -14.15
CA GLU A 18 8.07 4.88 -15.38
C GLU A 18 7.75 6.36 -15.15
N ASN A 19 7.21 6.73 -13.98
CA ASN A 19 6.82 8.10 -13.68
C ASN A 19 7.68 8.68 -12.57
N ASP A 20 8.00 9.97 -12.69
CA ASP A 20 8.66 10.68 -11.60
C ASP A 20 7.68 10.93 -10.44
N GLY A 21 8.09 10.55 -9.23
CA GLY A 21 7.42 10.86 -7.97
C GLY A 21 6.51 9.76 -7.41
N VAL A 22 5.81 10.11 -6.33
CA VAL A 22 4.97 9.18 -5.56
C VAL A 22 3.59 9.80 -5.36
N LYS A 23 2.54 9.00 -5.59
CA LYS A 23 1.17 9.39 -5.21
C LYS A 23 0.96 9.03 -3.74
N LEU A 24 0.52 10.01 -2.95
CA LEU A 24 0.24 9.83 -1.52
C LEU A 24 -1.25 10.00 -1.24
N TYR A 25 -1.81 9.08 -0.45
CA TYR A 25 -3.18 9.14 0.03
C TYR A 25 -3.23 8.98 1.54
N LYS A 26 -4.20 9.63 2.17
CA LYS A 26 -4.57 9.36 3.56
C LYS A 26 -5.81 8.47 3.60
N TYR A 27 -5.81 7.48 4.49
CA TYR A 27 -6.93 6.56 4.67
C TYR A 27 -7.22 6.32 6.15
N THR A 28 -8.50 6.28 6.53
CA THR A 28 -8.92 5.90 7.88
C THR A 28 -9.69 4.58 7.84
N GLY A 29 -9.17 3.56 8.53
CA GLY A 29 -9.83 2.25 8.54
C GLY A 29 -9.14 1.23 9.43
N THR A 30 -9.78 0.07 9.55
CA THR A 30 -9.18 -1.10 10.21
C THR A 30 -8.14 -1.73 9.30
N VAL A 31 -7.26 -2.57 9.85
CA VAL A 31 -6.28 -3.37 9.08
C VAL A 31 -6.95 -4.11 7.92
N LYS A 32 -8.04 -4.84 8.19
CA LYS A 32 -8.79 -5.60 7.18
C LYS A 32 -9.31 -4.71 6.04
N LYS A 33 -9.78 -3.49 6.36
CA LYS A 33 -10.25 -2.55 5.34
C LYS A 33 -9.08 -1.93 4.57
N MET A 34 -7.96 -1.66 5.23
CA MET A 34 -6.74 -1.16 4.60
C MET A 34 -6.18 -2.17 3.59
N LYS A 35 -5.95 -3.44 3.99
CA LYS A 35 -5.52 -4.52 3.08
C LYS A 35 -6.42 -4.62 1.84
N LYS A 36 -7.75 -4.59 2.03
CA LYS A 36 -8.71 -4.59 0.90
C LYS A 36 -8.63 -3.35 0.03
N ARG A 37 -8.38 -2.17 0.61
CA ARG A 37 -8.23 -0.91 -0.15
C ARG A 37 -6.94 -0.90 -0.95
N LEU A 38 -5.83 -1.39 -0.38
CA LEU A 38 -4.55 -1.54 -1.09
C LEU A 38 -4.71 -2.47 -2.30
N LEU A 39 -5.27 -3.67 -2.07
CA LEU A 39 -5.54 -4.62 -3.16
C LEU A 39 -6.47 -4.05 -4.24
N ARG A 40 -7.44 -3.22 -3.86
CA ARG A 40 -8.33 -2.58 -4.82
C ARG A 40 -7.58 -1.60 -5.75
N LEU A 41 -6.60 -0.86 -5.22
CA LEU A 41 -5.77 0.05 -6.04
C LEU A 41 -4.97 -0.75 -7.08
N ILE A 42 -4.32 -1.84 -6.65
CA ILE A 42 -3.59 -2.74 -7.56
C ILE A 42 -4.49 -3.27 -8.69
N LYS A 43 -5.73 -3.66 -8.35
CA LYS A 43 -6.71 -4.14 -9.34
C LYS A 43 -7.23 -3.05 -10.27
N GLU A 44 -7.35 -1.82 -9.78
CA GLU A 44 -7.73 -0.65 -10.58
C GLU A 44 -6.63 -0.38 -11.62
N ASP A 45 -5.36 -0.38 -11.24
CA ASP A 45 -4.23 -0.18 -12.15
C ASP A 45 -4.03 -1.35 -13.11
N LYS A 46 -4.15 -2.61 -12.64
CA LYS A 46 -4.16 -3.81 -13.51
C LYS A 46 -5.25 -3.73 -14.58
N LYS A 47 -6.41 -3.16 -14.25
CA LYS A 47 -7.51 -3.00 -15.21
C LYS A 47 -7.18 -1.90 -16.24
N ASN A 48 -6.51 -0.84 -15.82
CA ASN A 48 -6.15 0.28 -16.68
C ASN A 48 -5.09 -0.12 -17.71
N ASP A 49 -4.15 -0.99 -17.35
CA ASP A 49 -3.16 -1.54 -18.28
C ASP A 49 -3.10 -3.08 -18.21
N LYS A 50 -4.20 -3.71 -18.60
CA LYS A 50 -4.32 -5.16 -18.55
C LYS A 50 -3.44 -5.87 -19.59
N GLU A 51 -3.20 -5.22 -20.72
CA GLU A 51 -2.48 -5.82 -21.85
C GLU A 51 -1.00 -6.01 -21.54
N ASN A 52 -0.41 -5.09 -20.77
CA ASN A 52 0.98 -5.22 -20.33
C ASN A 52 1.14 -5.94 -18.98
N TRP A 53 0.06 -6.40 -18.34
CA TRP A 53 0.15 -7.06 -17.02
C TRP A 53 0.85 -8.42 -17.11
N GLU A 54 1.88 -8.61 -16.28
CA GLU A 54 2.61 -9.88 -16.20
C GLU A 54 2.34 -10.62 -14.89
N SER A 55 2.46 -9.93 -13.75
CA SER A 55 2.28 -10.53 -12.42
C SER A 55 2.06 -9.47 -11.34
N GLY A 56 1.64 -9.87 -10.14
CA GLY A 56 1.48 -8.95 -9.01
C GLY A 56 0.60 -9.51 -7.89
N SER A 57 0.33 -8.70 -6.88
CA SER A 57 -0.54 -9.09 -5.75
C SER A 57 -2.01 -9.09 -6.17
N GLU A 58 -2.66 -10.26 -6.18
CA GLU A 58 -4.05 -10.46 -6.62
C GLU A 58 -5.02 -10.78 -5.47
N THR A 59 -4.49 -11.22 -4.33
CA THR A 59 -5.24 -11.53 -3.11
C THR A 59 -4.69 -10.79 -1.89
N VAL A 60 -5.49 -10.72 -0.83
CA VAL A 60 -5.07 -10.09 0.44
C VAL A 60 -3.94 -10.87 1.12
N ALA A 61 -3.85 -12.18 0.89
CA ALA A 61 -2.81 -13.03 1.47
C ALA A 61 -1.44 -12.85 0.80
N GLU A 62 -1.42 -12.31 -0.43
CA GLU A 62 -0.20 -12.00 -1.17
C GLU A 62 0.34 -10.59 -0.87
N LEU A 63 -0.38 -9.81 -0.06
CA LEU A 63 0.17 -8.56 0.47
C LEU A 63 1.15 -8.91 1.59
N SER A 64 2.37 -8.40 1.48
CA SER A 64 3.40 -8.58 2.50
C SER A 64 3.12 -7.68 3.71
N ASP A 65 3.42 -8.19 4.90
CA ASP A 65 3.44 -7.42 6.15
C ASP A 65 4.89 -7.13 6.52
N GLU A 66 5.37 -5.94 6.17
CA GLU A 66 6.75 -5.50 6.43
C GLU A 66 6.96 -5.04 7.89
N SER A 67 5.93 -5.14 8.73
CA SER A 67 5.99 -4.78 10.15
C SER A 67 6.22 -5.99 11.07
N ASN A 68 6.77 -7.09 10.55
CA ASN A 68 7.05 -8.31 11.32
C ASN A 68 5.82 -8.85 12.08
N GLY A 69 4.63 -8.74 11.48
CA GLY A 69 3.36 -9.22 12.04
C GLY A 69 2.65 -8.26 12.98
N GLU A 70 3.13 -7.03 13.13
CA GLU A 70 2.43 -5.99 13.90
C GLU A 70 1.24 -5.38 13.16
N GLU A 71 1.08 -5.73 11.87
CA GLU A 71 0.01 -5.26 11.00
C GLU A 71 -0.04 -3.73 10.89
N THR A 72 1.13 -3.09 10.82
CA THR A 72 1.29 -1.64 10.72
C THR A 72 1.83 -1.17 9.37
N CYS A 73 2.47 -2.05 8.62
CA CYS A 73 2.99 -1.79 7.28
C CYS A 73 2.60 -2.91 6.31
N PHE A 74 2.03 -2.55 5.16
CA PHE A 74 1.68 -3.53 4.11
C PHE A 74 2.21 -3.11 2.75
N CYS A 75 2.73 -4.08 2.01
CA CYS A 75 3.23 -3.88 0.67
C CYS A 75 2.54 -4.79 -0.34
N GLY A 76 2.39 -4.31 -1.56
CA GLY A 76 1.96 -5.07 -2.72
C GLY A 76 2.57 -4.48 -3.99
N TYR A 77 2.49 -5.21 -5.09
CA TYR A 77 3.11 -4.79 -6.34
C TYR A 77 2.28 -5.20 -7.56
N GLY A 78 2.54 -4.55 -8.68
CA GLY A 78 2.11 -4.96 -10.01
C GLY A 78 3.26 -4.81 -11.00
N SER A 79 3.63 -5.89 -11.67
CA SER A 79 4.65 -5.95 -12.71
C SER A 79 3.98 -5.95 -14.08
N TYR A 80 4.47 -5.05 -14.93
CA TYR A 80 4.05 -4.88 -16.32
C TYR A 80 5.27 -5.02 -17.22
N SER A 81 5.07 -5.23 -18.52
CA SER A 81 6.17 -5.51 -19.45
C SER A 81 7.25 -4.45 -19.53
N TYR A 82 6.94 -3.20 -19.20
CA TYR A 82 7.89 -2.08 -19.28
C TYR A 82 8.16 -1.38 -17.94
N TYR A 83 7.33 -1.66 -16.93
CA TYR A 83 7.38 -0.96 -15.65
C TYR A 83 6.79 -1.80 -14.52
N HIS A 84 7.09 -1.43 -13.29
CA HIS A 84 6.38 -1.92 -12.11
C HIS A 84 5.78 -0.76 -11.32
N ILE A 85 4.75 -1.09 -10.55
CA ILE A 85 4.14 -0.21 -9.56
C ILE A 85 4.23 -0.88 -8.20
N ASP A 86 4.81 -0.17 -7.23
CA ASP A 86 4.85 -0.56 -5.83
C ASP A 86 3.80 0.20 -5.03
N TYR A 87 3.14 -0.52 -4.14
CA TYR A 87 2.07 0.00 -3.29
C TYR A 87 2.43 -0.29 -1.83
N MET A 88 2.48 0.77 -1.02
CA MET A 88 2.76 0.68 0.40
C MET A 88 1.63 1.32 1.20
N ALA A 89 1.28 0.74 2.34
CA ALA A 89 0.41 1.36 3.34
C ALA A 89 1.08 1.31 4.71
N GLU A 90 1.34 2.47 5.30
CA GLU A 90 2.01 2.64 6.60
C GLU A 90 1.04 3.31 7.58
N ARG A 91 1.07 2.93 8.86
CA ARG A 91 0.30 3.65 9.88
C ARG A 91 0.95 5.00 10.16
N VAL A 92 0.12 6.04 10.27
CA VAL A 92 0.60 7.40 10.60
C VAL A 92 1.37 7.42 11.92
N SER A 93 1.03 6.56 12.89
CA SER A 93 1.74 6.47 14.17
C SER A 93 3.19 6.01 14.07
N ASN A 94 3.58 5.41 12.94
CA ASN A 94 4.93 4.91 12.69
C ASN A 94 5.76 5.87 11.81
N ILE A 95 5.13 6.94 11.31
CA ILE A 95 5.82 7.94 10.51
C ILE A 95 6.54 8.86 11.48
N GLU A 96 7.85 8.98 11.30
CA GLU A 96 8.67 9.90 12.09
C GLU A 96 8.29 11.35 11.77
N GLU A 97 8.01 12.12 12.82
CA GLU A 97 7.86 13.56 12.73
C GLU A 97 9.24 14.20 12.85
N LEU A 98 9.76 14.71 11.73
CA LEU A 98 10.96 15.51 11.75
C LEU A 98 10.63 16.86 12.39
N SER A 99 11.15 17.09 13.59
CA SER A 99 11.27 18.44 14.14
C SER A 99 12.54 19.07 13.60
N ASN A 100 12.49 20.38 13.29
CA ASN A 100 13.60 21.08 12.64
C ASN A 100 14.94 20.81 13.33
N CYS A 101 15.97 20.46 12.54
CA CYS A 101 17.35 20.73 12.94
C CYS A 101 17.48 22.26 13.08
N GLU A 102 17.82 22.73 14.27
CA GLU A 102 18.17 24.14 14.54
C GLU A 102 19.29 24.63 13.61
#